data_AF-A0A920NIT6-F1
#
_entry.id   AF-A0A920NIT6-F1
#
_cell.length_a   1.000
_cell.length_b   1.000
_cell.length_c   1.000
_cell.angle_alpha   90.00
_cell.angle_beta   90.00
_cell.angle_gamma   90.00
#
_symmetry.space_group_name_H-M   'P 1'
#
loop_
_entity.id
_entity.type
_entity.pdbx_description
1 polymer ?
#
loop_
_entity_poly.entity_id
_entity_poly.type
_entity_poly.pdbx_seq_one_letter_code
_entity_poly.pdbx_strand_id
1 'polypeptide(L)' 'MVGSYVDAGEDALFIARRIVILASEDIGLADPRALSIAIAAYQATHFIGLPEAKIPLSEATIYLATAPKKQFSI' A
#
# COMPACT_ATOMS: atom_id res chain seq x y z
N MET A 1 2.29 -22.34 18.91
CA MET A 1 2.45 -22.28 17.45
C MET A 1 1.23 -21.55 16.90
N VAL A 2 1.27 -20.22 16.88
CA VAL A 2 0.23 -19.38 16.26
C VAL A 2 1.00 -18.53 15.26
N GLY A 3 1.23 -19.09 14.07
CA GLY A 3 1.78 -18.33 12.95
C GLY A 3 0.70 -17.33 12.55
N SER A 4 0.95 -16.07 12.86
CA SER A 4 0.07 -14.99 12.43
C SER A 4 0.14 -14.90 10.91
N TYR A 5 -0.82 -14.25 10.27
CA TYR A 5 -0.91 -14.01 8.82
C TYR A 5 0.41 -13.54 8.15
N VAL A 6 1.38 -13.10 8.95
CA VAL A 6 2.75 -12.69 8.59
C VAL A 6 3.81 -13.82 8.57
N ASP A 7 3.54 -15.01 9.11
CA ASP A 7 4.45 -16.18 9.09
C ASP A 7 4.25 -17.07 7.86
N ALA A 8 3.12 -16.93 7.16
CA ALA A 8 2.70 -17.85 6.11
C ALA A 8 2.70 -17.17 4.74
N GLY A 9 3.86 -16.74 4.24
CA GLY A 9 4.11 -16.62 2.81
C GLY A 9 3.14 -15.79 1.96
N GLU A 10 2.26 -14.97 2.55
CA GLU A 10 1.55 -13.95 1.81
C GLU A 10 2.56 -12.88 1.46
N ASP A 11 3.03 -12.99 0.22
CA ASP A 11 4.02 -12.13 -0.42
C ASP A 11 3.79 -10.68 0.02
N ALA A 12 4.74 -10.06 0.73
CA ALA A 12 4.61 -8.66 1.17
C ALA A 12 4.31 -7.74 -0.04
N LEU A 13 4.75 -8.16 -1.23
CA LEU A 13 4.41 -7.49 -2.48
C LEU A 13 2.95 -7.65 -2.88
N PHE A 14 2.25 -8.71 -2.48
CA PHE A 14 0.80 -8.83 -2.62
C PHE A 14 0.08 -7.70 -1.89
N ILE A 15 0.42 -7.47 -0.62
CA ILE A 15 -0.15 -6.35 0.16
C ILE A 15 0.21 -5.03 -0.52
N ALA A 16 1.47 -4.84 -0.91
CA ALA A 16 1.91 -3.63 -1.58
C ALA A 16 1.17 -3.39 -2.93
N ARG A 17 0.91 -4.44 -3.73
CA ARG A 17 0.11 -4.36 -4.97
C ARG A 17 -1.31 -3.89 -4.67
N ARG A 18 -1.93 -4.37 -3.60
CA ARG A 18 -3.27 -3.94 -3.17
C ARG A 18 -3.30 -2.46 -2.80
N ILE A 19 -2.26 -1.96 -2.12
CA ILE A 19 -2.11 -0.53 -1.79
C ILE A 19 -2.02 0.33 -3.06
N VAL A 20 -1.25 -0.11 -4.07
CA VAL A 20 -1.14 0.60 -5.37
C VAL A 20 -2.47 0.65 -6.12
N ILE A 21 -3.21 -0.47 -6.14
CA ILE A 21 -4.56 -0.52 -6.75
C ILE A 21 -5.50 0.44 -6.02
N LEU A 22 -5.55 0.37 -4.69
CA LEU A 22 -6.40 1.23 -3.85
C LEU A 22 -6.10 2.72 -4.08
N ALA A 23 -4.83 3.10 -4.21
CA ALA A 23 -4.45 4.48 -4.51
C ALA A 23 -5.02 4.97 -5.85
N SER A 24 -5.13 4.08 -6.85
CA SER A 24 -5.68 4.43 -8.17
C SER A 24 -7.21 4.39 -8.19
N GLU A 25 -7.80 3.40 -7.55
CA GLU A 25 -9.25 3.15 -7.51
C GLU A 25 -9.97 4.20 -6.65
N ASP A 26 -9.56 4.33 -5.39
CA ASP A 26 -10.29 5.11 -4.39
C ASP A 26 -9.88 6.58 -4.33
N ILE A 27 -8.67 6.94 -4.80
CA ILE A 27 -8.11 8.30 -4.65
C ILE A 27 -7.80 8.95 -6.00
N GLY A 28 -6.93 8.32 -6.81
CA GLY A 28 -6.41 8.81 -8.09
C GLY A 28 -6.40 10.33 -8.26
N LEU A 29 -7.25 10.92 -9.11
CA LEU A 29 -7.18 12.37 -9.39
C LEU A 29 -7.63 13.29 -8.24
N ALA A 30 -8.28 12.77 -7.20
CA ALA A 30 -8.60 13.57 -6.01
C ALA A 30 -7.33 13.97 -5.24
N ASP A 31 -6.31 13.09 -5.22
CA ASP A 31 -4.93 13.43 -4.85
C ASP A 31 -3.95 12.60 -5.70
N PRO A 32 -3.45 13.15 -6.82
CA PRO A 32 -2.57 12.42 -7.74
C PRO A 32 -1.28 11.87 -7.11
N ARG A 33 -0.85 12.41 -5.95
CA ARG A 33 0.36 11.95 -5.25
C ARG A 33 0.17 10.59 -4.58
N ALA A 34 -1.08 10.18 -4.32
CA ALA A 34 -1.41 8.91 -3.69
C ALA A 34 -0.78 7.71 -4.43
N LEU A 35 -0.83 7.72 -5.77
CA LEU A 35 -0.24 6.67 -6.58
C LEU A 35 1.29 6.63 -6.44
N SER A 36 1.96 7.79 -6.51
CA SER A 36 3.42 7.84 -6.35
C SER A 36 3.88 7.36 -4.97
N ILE A 37 3.14 7.68 -3.91
CA ILE A 37 3.45 7.21 -2.55
C ILE A 37 3.25 5.70 -2.44
N ALA A 38 2.16 5.16 -2.99
CA ALA A 38 1.92 3.73 -3.00
C ALA A 38 2.99 2.95 -3.80
N ILE A 39 3.44 3.49 -4.95
CA ILE A 39 4.53 2.91 -5.74
C ILE A 39 5.86 2.95 -4.97
N ALA A 40 6.15 4.04 -4.28
CA ALA A 40 7.35 4.14 -3.43
C ALA A 40 7.31 3.08 -2.31
N ALA A 41 6.17 2.88 -1.66
CA ALA A 41 6.01 1.83 -0.65
C ALA A 41 6.14 0.41 -1.23
N TYR A 42 5.64 0.17 -2.44
CA TYR A 42 5.86 -1.09 -3.16
C TYR A 42 7.34 -1.35 -3.46
N GLN A 43 8.04 -0.35 -4.00
CA GLN A 43 9.47 -0.45 -4.28
C GLN A 43 10.27 -0.68 -3.00
N ALA A 44 9.97 0.07 -1.93
CA ALA A 44 10.59 -0.13 -0.63
C ALA A 44 10.34 -1.55 -0.11
N THR A 45 9.12 -2.08 -0.26
CA THR A 45 8.79 -3.46 0.12
C THR A 45 9.60 -4.49 -0.67
N HIS A 46 9.80 -4.25 -1.97
CA HIS A 46 10.61 -5.13 -2.83
C HIS A 46 12.09 -5.12 -2.47
N PHE A 47 12.64 -3.96 -2.12
CA PHE A 47 14.07 -3.85 -1.79
C PHE A 47 14.40 -4.24 -0.35
N ILE A 48 13.51 -3.94 0.60
CA ILE A 48 13.76 -4.12 2.04
C ILE A 48 13.24 -5.48 2.53
N GLY A 49 12.07 -5.91 2.07
CA GLY A 49 11.40 -7.10 2.58
C GLY A 49 10.87 -6.95 4.00
N LEU A 50 10.21 -8.00 4.50
CA LEU A 50 9.72 -8.04 5.88
C LEU A 50 10.84 -8.48 6.84
N PRO A 51 10.83 -8.00 8.10
CA PRO A 51 9.76 -7.20 8.75
C PRO A 51 9.80 -5.69 8.50
N GLU A 52 10.91 -5.11 8.04
CA GLU A 52 11.12 -3.66 7.99
C GLU A 52 10.19 -2.96 6.97
N ALA A 53 9.78 -3.65 5.89
CA ALA A 53 8.80 -3.14 4.94
C ALA A 53 7.44 -2.79 5.56
N LYS A 54 7.13 -3.25 6.78
CA LYS A 54 5.92 -2.82 7.51
C LYS A 54 5.86 -1.30 7.68
N ILE A 55 7.00 -0.63 7.80
CA ILE A 55 7.07 0.81 8.01
C ILE A 55 6.55 1.58 6.79
N PRO A 56 7.15 1.45 5.58
CA PRO A 56 6.66 2.16 4.39
C PRO A 56 5.24 1.73 3.98
N LEU A 57 4.87 0.46 4.21
CA LEU A 57 3.50 -0.01 3.97
C LEU A 57 2.49 0.67 4.90
N SER A 58 2.83 0.85 6.17
CA SER A 58 1.97 1.51 7.14
C SER A 58 1.84 3.01 6.83
N GLU A 59 2.94 3.67 6.48
CA GLU A 59 2.96 5.08 6.09
C GLU A 59 2.05 5.32 4.88
N ALA A 60 2.21 4.53 3.81
CA ALA A 60 1.34 4.62 2.64
C ALA A 60 -0.12 4.33 3.01
N THR A 61 -0.39 3.32 3.83
CA THR A 61 -1.77 2.99 4.26
C THR A 61 -2.43 4.15 4.99
N ILE A 62 -1.74 4.79 5.94
CA ILE A 62 -2.25 5.94 6.69
C ILE A 62 -2.49 7.13 5.76
N TYR A 63 -1.57 7.38 4.82
CA TYR A 63 -1.74 8.43 3.83
C TYR A 63 -3.00 8.20 2.99
N LEU A 64 -3.17 7.01 2.42
CA LEU A 64 -4.33 6.68 1.60
C LEU A 64 -5.64 6.69 2.41
N ALA A 65 -5.60 6.33 3.70
CA ALA A 65 -6.76 6.39 4.58
C ALA A 65 -7.25 7.82 4.83
N THR A 66 -6.34 8.80 4.86
CA THR A 66 -6.65 10.21 5.11
C THR A 66 -6.79 11.06 3.84
N ALA A 67 -6.37 10.54 2.68
CA ALA A 67 -6.49 11.21 1.39
C ALA A 67 -7.95 11.36 0.93
N PRO A 68 -8.29 12.47 0.22
CA PRO A 68 -9.62 12.67 -0.34
C PRO A 68 -9.96 11.56 -1.35
N LYS A 69 -11.19 11.05 -1.29
CA LYS A 69 -11.66 9.94 -2.13
C LYS A 69 -12.26 10.45 -3.44
N LYS A 70 -12.12 9.65 -4.51
CA LYS A 70 -12.81 9.93 -5.78
C LYS A 70 -14.31 9.86 -5.58
N GLN A 71 -15.02 10.82 -6.16
CA GLN A 71 -16.48 10.87 -6.14
C GLN A 71 -17.11 10.34 -7.44
N PHE A 72 -16.30 10.06 -8.46
CA PHE A 72 -16.75 9.49 -9.73
C PHE A 72 -16.04 8.16 -9.98
N SER A 73 -16.83 7.09 -10.11
CA SER A 73 -16.39 5.82 -10.67
C SER A 73 -16.16 5.99 -12.15
N ILE A 74 -15.04 5.47 -12.66
CA ILE A 74 -15.00 5.11 -14.09
C ILE A 74 -15.87 3.87 -14.29
#